data_AF-A0A8E3AP16-F1
#
_entry.id   AF-A0A8E3AP16-F1
#
_cell.length_a   1.000
_cell.length_b   1.000
_cell.length_c   1.000
_cell.angle_alpha   90.00
_cell.angle_beta   90.00
_cell.angle_gamma   90.00
#
_symmetry.space_group_name_H-M   'P 1'
#
loop_
_entity.id
_entity.type
_entity.pdbx_description
1 polymer ?
#
loop_
_entity_poly.entity_id
_entity_poly.type
_entity_poly.pdbx_seq_one_letter_code
_entity_poly.pdbx_strand_id
1 'polypeptide(L)'
;MPPHGHWGIWLRSDRDLDELRAHLRHFTMLWTPANDHSPVYFRFFDPRVALDMSMALDPGHYRRLMACCSEVILPAGPELSPVDGIDRDDFLAPPARFRDRYLRIATPAPETEARGRTRRPESFRVSQAEFSRFETLHAARARRRMAARLAGLYGRVDGEGLIDAVALAQKTGRRHGLSTQGQVFLLARYICEFGPDIFERDRRTAGILRDSDRAHWLREEDLRKRMPVMRAAWTGGLSAPGTAVVRPIQEGSRP
;
A
#
# COMPACT_ATOMS: atom_id res chain seq x y z
N MET A 1 2.80 -9.17 -22.10
CA MET A 1 2.17 -10.08 -21.08
C MET A 1 0.93 -9.44 -20.47
N PRO A 2 0.02 -10.19 -19.80
CA PRO A 2 -1.11 -9.58 -19.10
C PRO A 2 -0.56 -8.67 -17.99
N PRO A 3 -0.85 -7.36 -17.99
CA PRO A 3 -0.31 -6.39 -17.03
C PRO A 3 -0.83 -6.58 -15.58
N HIS A 4 -1.49 -7.70 -15.31
CA HIS A 4 -2.20 -8.03 -14.07
C HIS A 4 -1.87 -9.40 -13.48
N GLY A 5 -1.15 -10.23 -14.23
CA GLY A 5 -0.69 -11.49 -13.66
C GLY A 5 0.46 -11.16 -12.70
N HIS A 6 0.27 -11.36 -11.40
CA HIS A 6 1.40 -11.52 -10.48
C HIS A 6 2.02 -12.90 -10.68
N TRP A 7 2.43 -13.18 -11.92
CA TRP A 7 2.81 -14.53 -12.38
C TRP A 7 4.29 -14.82 -12.10
N GLY A 8 5.13 -13.79 -11.91
CA GLY A 8 6.52 -13.96 -11.53
C GLY A 8 7.41 -12.74 -11.75
N ILE A 9 8.69 -12.96 -11.52
CA ILE A 9 9.82 -12.07 -11.83
C ILE A 9 10.76 -12.80 -12.79
N TRP A 10 11.60 -12.07 -13.52
CA TRP A 10 12.74 -12.68 -14.23
C TRP A 10 14.02 -12.45 -13.45
N LEU A 11 14.87 -13.47 -13.46
CA LEU A 11 16.20 -13.44 -12.85
C LEU A 11 17.23 -13.67 -13.96
N ARG A 12 18.24 -12.82 -14.03
CA ARG A 12 19.42 -13.06 -14.86
C ARG A 12 20.50 -13.69 -13.99
N SER A 13 21.09 -14.78 -14.46
CA SER A 13 22.11 -15.53 -13.72
C SER A 13 23.02 -16.26 -14.69
N ASP A 14 24.29 -16.42 -14.28
CA ASP A 14 25.27 -17.26 -14.98
C ASP A 14 25.33 -18.68 -14.39
N ARG A 15 24.48 -18.98 -13.39
CA ARG A 15 24.33 -20.29 -12.75
C ARG A 15 23.32 -21.14 -13.53
N ASP A 16 23.45 -22.46 -13.41
CA ASP A 16 22.43 -23.35 -13.97
C ASP A 16 21.12 -23.32 -13.16
N LEU A 17 20.07 -23.92 -13.73
CA LEU A 17 18.74 -23.90 -13.12
C LEU A 17 18.67 -24.67 -11.80
N ASP A 18 19.46 -25.73 -11.63
CA ASP A 18 19.44 -26.56 -10.43
C ASP A 18 20.15 -25.84 -9.27
N GLU A 19 21.28 -25.20 -9.53
CA GLU A 19 21.97 -24.31 -8.60
C GLU A 19 21.07 -23.15 -8.16
N LEU A 20 20.38 -22.50 -9.12
CA LEU A 20 19.43 -21.43 -8.84
C LEU A 20 18.29 -21.90 -7.93
N ARG A 21 17.69 -23.05 -8.23
CA ARG A 21 16.59 -23.61 -7.43
C ARG A 21 17.05 -23.98 -6.03
N ALA A 22 18.21 -24.61 -5.91
CA ALA A 22 18.79 -24.99 -4.62
C ALA A 22 19.03 -23.74 -3.75
N HIS A 23 19.63 -22.69 -4.31
CA HIS A 23 19.86 -21.43 -3.62
C HIS A 23 18.53 -20.78 -3.19
N LEU A 24 17.62 -20.53 -4.14
CA LEU A 24 16.38 -19.80 -3.87
C LEU A 24 15.44 -20.54 -2.92
N ARG A 25 15.47 -21.88 -2.89
CA ARG A 25 14.66 -22.68 -1.94
C ARG A 25 14.98 -22.35 -0.49
N HIS A 26 16.25 -22.04 -0.17
CA HIS A 26 16.66 -21.63 1.17
C HIS A 26 15.96 -20.36 1.65
N PHE A 27 15.56 -19.49 0.72
CA PHE A 27 14.95 -18.18 1.00
C PHE A 27 13.43 -18.15 0.82
N THR A 28 12.80 -19.30 0.55
CA THR A 28 11.33 -19.42 0.49
C THR A 28 10.67 -19.37 1.87
N MET A 29 11.43 -19.56 2.93
CA MET A 29 10.99 -19.50 4.32
C MET A 29 11.80 -18.44 5.06
N LEU A 30 11.12 -17.52 5.74
CA LEU A 30 11.77 -16.41 6.44
C LEU A 30 11.35 -16.37 7.90
N TRP A 31 12.29 -16.07 8.80
CA TRP A 31 11.97 -15.79 10.20
C TRP A 31 11.69 -14.30 10.36
N THR A 32 10.54 -13.98 10.96
CA THR A 32 10.11 -12.59 11.19
C THR A 32 10.05 -12.28 12.68
N PRO A 33 10.22 -11.02 13.08
CA PRO A 33 9.94 -10.61 14.46
C PRO A 33 8.48 -10.81 14.89
N ALA A 34 7.53 -10.86 13.94
CA ALA A 34 6.12 -11.08 14.24
C ALA A 34 5.78 -12.55 14.60
N ASN A 35 6.66 -13.50 14.23
CA ASN A 35 6.54 -14.90 14.59
C ASN A 35 7.94 -15.51 14.71
N ASP A 36 8.42 -15.60 15.94
CA ASP A 36 9.73 -16.16 16.28
C ASP A 36 9.68 -17.68 16.48
N HIS A 37 8.50 -18.28 16.51
CA HIS A 37 8.27 -19.71 16.71
C HIS A 37 8.22 -20.53 15.43
N SER A 38 7.91 -19.91 14.28
CA SER A 38 7.86 -20.60 12.99
C SER A 38 8.19 -19.67 11.82
N PRO A 39 8.97 -20.13 10.83
CA PRO A 39 9.22 -19.34 9.64
C PRO A 39 7.96 -19.23 8.78
N VAL A 40 7.80 -18.09 8.10
CA VAL A 40 6.67 -17.82 7.21
C VAL A 40 7.07 -18.00 5.74
N TYR A 41 6.13 -18.47 4.93
CA TYR A 41 6.33 -18.58 3.50
C TYR A 41 6.48 -17.22 2.85
N PHE A 42 7.61 -17.03 2.17
CA PHE A 42 7.97 -15.81 1.49
C PHE A 42 7.88 -15.97 -0.02
N ARG A 43 6.98 -15.22 -0.65
CA ARG A 43 6.82 -15.22 -2.11
C ARG A 43 7.72 -14.17 -2.75
N PHE A 44 9.03 -14.34 -2.66
CA PHE A 44 10.01 -13.41 -3.26
C PHE A 44 9.80 -13.22 -4.77
N PHE A 45 9.13 -14.17 -5.44
CA PHE A 45 8.80 -14.12 -6.86
C PHE A 45 7.52 -13.32 -7.18
N ASP A 46 6.80 -12.81 -6.18
CA ASP A 46 5.76 -11.81 -6.41
C ASP A 46 6.43 -10.45 -6.68
N PRO A 47 6.15 -9.77 -7.82
CA PRO A 47 6.82 -8.51 -8.16
C PRO A 47 6.77 -7.44 -7.07
N ARG A 48 5.70 -7.41 -6.28
CA ARG A 48 5.48 -6.43 -5.21
C ARG A 48 6.38 -6.70 -4.02
N VAL A 49 6.54 -7.99 -3.72
CA VAL A 49 7.40 -8.49 -2.65
C VAL A 49 8.86 -8.33 -3.04
N ALA A 50 9.23 -8.70 -4.28
CA ALA A 50 10.57 -8.52 -4.82
C ALA A 50 11.03 -7.05 -4.74
N LEU A 51 10.14 -6.14 -5.12
CA LEU A 51 10.41 -4.70 -5.04
C LEU A 51 10.58 -4.25 -3.59
N ASP A 52 9.63 -4.55 -2.70
CA ASP A 52 9.73 -4.14 -1.29
C ASP A 52 11.00 -4.66 -0.64
N MET A 53 11.37 -5.89 -0.98
CA MET A 53 12.55 -6.55 -0.47
C MET A 53 13.84 -5.86 -0.88
N SER A 54 13.95 -5.44 -2.14
CA SER A 54 15.10 -4.67 -2.61
C SER A 54 15.28 -3.32 -1.90
N MET A 55 14.19 -2.79 -1.33
CA MET A 55 14.17 -1.49 -0.62
C MET A 55 14.25 -1.64 0.91
N ALA A 56 13.75 -2.75 1.45
CA ALA A 56 13.59 -2.96 2.89
C ALA A 56 14.75 -3.75 3.53
N LEU A 57 15.34 -4.69 2.81
CA LEU A 57 16.46 -5.47 3.33
C LEU A 57 17.71 -4.62 3.45
N ASP A 58 18.53 -4.91 4.46
CA ASP A 58 19.86 -4.33 4.54
C ASP A 58 20.69 -4.81 3.33
N PRO A 59 21.63 -3.99 2.79
CA PRO A 59 22.33 -4.32 1.55
C PRO A 59 23.04 -5.68 1.56
N GLY A 60 23.61 -6.10 2.70
CA GLY A 60 24.22 -7.41 2.84
C GLY A 60 23.20 -8.56 2.81
N HIS A 61 22.02 -8.38 3.41
CA HIS A 61 20.93 -9.36 3.36
C HIS A 61 20.39 -9.54 1.94
N TYR A 62 20.14 -8.41 1.26
CA TYR A 62 19.71 -8.44 -0.14
C TYR A 62 20.76 -9.07 -1.06
N ARG A 63 22.05 -8.76 -0.84
CA ARG A 63 23.17 -9.36 -1.58
C ARG A 63 23.23 -10.88 -1.39
N ARG A 64 23.11 -11.40 -0.16
CA ARG A 64 23.10 -12.85 0.11
C ARG A 64 21.95 -13.55 -0.61
N LEU A 65 20.76 -12.94 -0.55
CA LEU A 65 19.59 -13.47 -1.23
C LEU A 65 19.80 -13.49 -2.75
N MET A 66 20.38 -12.44 -3.32
CA MET A 66 20.62 -12.29 -4.76
C MET A 66 21.98 -12.82 -5.22
N ALA A 67 22.70 -13.60 -4.39
CA ALA A 67 24.10 -13.98 -4.67
C ALA A 67 24.29 -14.78 -5.97
N CYS A 68 23.26 -15.50 -6.42
CA CYS A 68 23.26 -16.23 -7.68
C CYS A 68 22.69 -15.42 -8.86
N CYS A 69 22.25 -14.17 -8.66
CA CYS A 69 21.53 -13.38 -9.66
C CYS A 69 22.26 -12.06 -9.95
N SER A 70 22.47 -11.75 -11.22
CA SER A 70 23.04 -10.47 -11.66
C SER A 70 22.00 -9.37 -11.85
N GLU A 71 20.73 -9.74 -12.11
CA GLU A 71 19.63 -8.78 -12.25
C GLU A 71 18.28 -9.41 -11.86
N VAL A 72 17.38 -8.55 -11.36
CA VAL A 72 15.96 -8.86 -11.21
C VAL A 72 15.15 -7.94 -12.12
N ILE A 73 14.27 -8.51 -12.93
CA ILE A 73 13.39 -7.77 -13.83
C ILE A 73 11.94 -8.01 -13.41
N LEU A 74 11.18 -6.93 -13.25
CA LEU A 74 9.78 -6.94 -12.84
C LEU A 74 8.88 -6.37 -13.95
N PRO A 75 7.67 -6.91 -14.17
CA PRO A 75 6.68 -6.20 -14.98
C PRO A 75 6.29 -4.90 -14.26
N ALA A 76 6.32 -3.77 -14.97
CA ALA A 76 5.85 -2.51 -14.42
C ALA A 76 4.33 -2.56 -14.20
N GLY A 77 3.83 -1.78 -13.24
CA GLY A 77 2.41 -1.75 -12.96
C GLY A 77 2.04 -0.75 -11.86
N PRO A 78 0.74 -0.44 -11.72
CA PRO A 78 0.27 0.56 -10.77
C PRO A 78 0.61 0.19 -9.32
N GLU A 79 0.66 -1.09 -8.99
CA GLU A 79 0.99 -1.56 -7.63
C GLU A 79 2.47 -1.40 -7.26
N LEU A 80 3.33 -1.06 -8.20
CA LEU A 80 4.76 -0.84 -7.99
C LEU A 80 5.12 0.65 -7.85
N SER A 81 4.14 1.56 -7.92
CA SER A 81 4.36 3.01 -7.80
C SER A 81 4.51 3.48 -6.33
N PRO A 82 5.34 4.52 -6.07
CA PRO A 82 6.34 5.12 -6.94
C PRO A 82 7.70 4.45 -6.76
N VAL A 83 8.41 4.27 -7.88
CA VAL A 83 9.82 3.89 -7.95
C VAL A 83 10.42 4.55 -9.19
N ASP A 84 11.74 4.62 -9.29
CA ASP A 84 12.40 5.23 -10.45
C ASP A 84 11.85 4.66 -11.77
N GLY A 85 11.38 5.55 -12.65
CA GLY A 85 10.72 5.19 -13.91
C GLY A 85 9.21 4.95 -13.83
N ILE A 86 8.58 5.10 -12.67
CA ILE A 86 7.13 5.09 -12.45
C ILE A 86 6.71 6.38 -11.75
N ASP A 87 5.78 7.12 -12.37
CA ASP A 87 5.33 8.40 -11.84
C ASP A 87 4.60 8.24 -10.50
N ARG A 88 4.53 9.33 -9.72
CA ARG A 88 3.88 9.33 -8.41
C ARG A 88 2.40 8.90 -8.49
N ASP A 89 1.70 9.31 -9.53
CA ASP A 89 0.27 9.06 -9.72
C ASP A 89 -0.03 7.87 -10.64
N ASP A 90 1.01 7.18 -11.12
CA ASP A 90 0.87 6.00 -11.98
C ASP A 90 0.11 4.85 -11.28
N PHE A 91 -0.06 4.88 -9.95
CA PHE A 91 -0.93 3.94 -9.23
C PHE A 91 -2.41 4.07 -9.61
N LEU A 92 -2.84 5.21 -10.17
CA LEU A 92 -4.18 5.43 -10.71
C LEU A 92 -4.28 5.07 -12.18
N ALA A 93 -3.15 4.92 -12.87
CA ALA A 93 -3.15 4.74 -14.31
C ALA A 93 -3.72 3.38 -14.70
N PRO A 94 -4.40 3.30 -15.86
CA PRO A 94 -4.91 2.05 -16.34
C PRO A 94 -3.74 1.08 -16.59
N PRO A 95 -3.92 -0.21 -16.30
CA PRO A 95 -2.91 -1.26 -16.45
C PRO A 95 -2.31 -1.36 -17.86
N ALA A 96 -3.11 -1.00 -18.87
CA ALA A 96 -2.67 -0.94 -20.26
C ALA A 96 -1.49 0.04 -20.49
N ARG A 97 -1.35 1.09 -19.67
CA ARG A 97 -0.22 2.05 -19.71
C ARG A 97 1.13 1.40 -19.42
N PHE A 98 1.13 0.27 -18.70
CA PHE A 98 2.35 -0.45 -18.32
C PHE A 98 2.64 -1.65 -19.21
N ARG A 99 1.87 -1.83 -20.29
CA ARG A 99 2.10 -2.90 -21.24
C ARG A 99 3.53 -2.80 -21.78
N ASP A 100 4.26 -3.91 -21.71
CA ASP A 100 5.64 -4.07 -22.17
C ASP A 100 6.64 -3.09 -21.53
N ARG A 101 6.30 -2.53 -20.37
CA ARG A 101 7.20 -1.77 -19.51
C ARG A 101 7.73 -2.67 -18.39
N TYR A 102 9.01 -2.55 -18.10
CA TYR A 102 9.70 -3.38 -17.12
C TYR A 102 10.57 -2.51 -16.20
N LEU A 103 10.67 -2.93 -14.95
CA LEU A 103 11.60 -2.37 -13.99
C LEU A 103 12.80 -3.30 -13.86
N ARG A 104 13.98 -2.71 -13.71
CA ARG A 104 15.21 -3.43 -13.43
C ARG A 104 15.70 -3.05 -12.05
N ILE A 105 15.88 -4.05 -11.20
CA ILE A 105 16.52 -3.89 -9.91
C ILE A 105 17.94 -4.41 -10.06
N ALA A 106 18.92 -3.52 -9.91
CA ALA A 106 20.31 -3.91 -9.86
C ALA A 106 20.55 -4.77 -8.60
N THR A 107 21.23 -5.90 -8.75
CA THR A 107 21.70 -6.66 -7.59
C THR A 107 23.04 -6.10 -7.14
N PRO A 108 23.29 -5.99 -5.82
CA PRO A 108 24.59 -5.53 -5.33
C PRO A 108 25.68 -6.50 -5.80
N ALA A 109 26.84 -5.98 -6.20
CA ALA A 109 27.99 -6.81 -6.55
C ALA A 109 28.29 -7.82 -5.41
N PRO A 110 28.69 -9.06 -5.73
CA PRO A 110 29.10 -10.03 -4.72
C PRO A 110 30.26 -9.45 -3.90
N GLU A 111 30.31 -9.74 -2.61
CA GLU A 111 31.49 -9.41 -1.81
C GLU A 111 32.67 -10.19 -2.36
N THR A 112 33.77 -9.49 -2.66
CA THR A 112 35.06 -10.12 -2.89
C THR A 112 35.37 -10.93 -1.63
N GLU A 113 35.36 -12.25 -1.76
CA GLU A 113 35.36 -13.21 -0.65
C GLU A 113 36.29 -12.78 0.49
N ALA A 114 35.73 -12.49 1.66
CA ALA A 114 36.45 -12.74 2.90
C ALA A 114 36.63 -14.26 3.00
N ARG A 115 37.72 -14.77 2.40
CA ARG A 115 38.16 -16.16 2.50
C ARG A 115 38.20 -16.57 3.96
N GLY A 116 37.24 -17.37 4.39
CA GLY A 116 37.26 -17.97 5.72
C GLY A 116 35.89 -18.04 6.37
N ARG A 117 35.24 -19.18 6.12
CA ARG A 117 34.18 -19.86 6.91
C ARG A 117 32.96 -20.12 6.04
N THR A 118 32.90 -21.35 5.53
CA THR A 118 31.67 -22.05 5.16
C THR A 118 30.79 -22.22 6.41
N ARG A 119 30.23 -21.12 6.92
CA ARG A 119 29.08 -21.19 7.81
C ARG A 119 27.94 -21.73 6.97
N ARG A 120 27.31 -22.81 7.42
CA ARG A 120 26.00 -23.25 6.89
C ARG A 120 25.12 -22.00 6.75
N PRO A 121 24.36 -21.85 5.66
CA PRO A 121 23.52 -20.69 5.51
C PRO A 121 22.53 -20.70 6.68
N GLU A 122 22.76 -19.81 7.64
CA GLU A 122 21.83 -19.59 8.75
C GLU A 122 20.47 -19.30 8.11
N SER A 123 19.40 -19.80 8.73
CA SER A 123 18.04 -19.55 8.26
C SER A 123 17.84 -18.06 8.04
N PHE A 124 17.27 -17.66 6.90
CA PHE A 124 17.13 -16.26 6.54
C PHE A 124 16.20 -15.55 7.54
N ARG A 125 16.79 -14.74 8.42
CA ARG A 125 16.09 -14.02 9.49
C ARG A 125 16.16 -12.52 9.21
N VAL A 126 14.99 -11.91 9.17
CA VAL A 126 14.83 -10.48 8.95
C VAL A 126 14.87 -9.76 10.30
N SER A 127 15.60 -8.66 10.39
CA SER A 127 15.70 -7.85 11.61
C SER A 127 14.39 -7.09 11.89
N GLN A 128 14.23 -6.56 13.11
CA GLN A 128 13.10 -5.67 13.42
C GLN A 128 13.09 -4.42 12.52
N ALA A 129 14.25 -3.85 12.21
CA ALA A 129 14.36 -2.67 11.36
C ALA A 129 13.92 -2.96 9.92
N GLU A 130 14.39 -4.07 9.35
CA GLU A 130 13.98 -4.52 8.01
C GLU A 130 12.48 -4.84 7.97
N PHE A 131 11.96 -5.53 8.99
CA PHE A 131 10.54 -5.86 9.10
C PHE A 131 9.66 -4.60 9.14
N SER A 132 10.01 -3.60 9.96
CA SER A 132 9.29 -2.32 10.01
C SER A 132 9.32 -1.56 8.67
N ARG A 133 10.43 -1.65 7.91
CA ARG A 133 10.50 -1.07 6.55
C ARG A 133 9.55 -1.78 5.59
N PHE A 134 9.51 -3.12 5.63
CA PHE A 134 8.52 -3.91 4.86
C PHE A 134 7.09 -3.54 5.21
N GLU A 135 6.74 -3.42 6.49
CA GLU A 135 5.39 -3.03 6.92
C GLU A 135 5.01 -1.64 6.39
N THR A 136 5.96 -0.70 6.40
CA THR A 136 5.76 0.66 5.88
C THR A 136 5.45 0.64 4.38
N LEU A 137 6.24 -0.09 3.58
CA LEU A 137 6.06 -0.22 2.13
C LEU A 137 4.74 -0.95 1.80
N HIS A 138 4.45 -2.04 2.51
CA HIS A 138 3.22 -2.80 2.34
C HIS A 138 1.99 -1.94 2.66
N ALA A 139 2.02 -1.18 3.76
CA ALA A 139 0.94 -0.28 4.15
C ALA A 139 0.75 0.86 3.15
N ALA A 140 1.84 1.41 2.58
CA ALA A 140 1.76 2.42 1.53
C ALA A 140 1.09 1.88 0.26
N ARG A 141 1.45 0.66 -0.16
CA ARG A 141 0.84 0.00 -1.31
C ARG A 141 -0.64 -0.32 -1.07
N ALA A 142 -1.00 -0.80 0.13
CA ALA A 142 -2.39 -1.06 0.50
C ALA A 142 -3.24 0.23 0.45
N ARG A 143 -2.69 1.35 0.92
CA ARG A 143 -3.32 2.68 0.81
C ARG A 143 -3.56 3.07 -0.66
N ARG A 144 -2.55 2.95 -1.52
CA ARG A 144 -2.67 3.26 -2.96
C ARG A 144 -3.69 2.37 -3.66
N ARG A 145 -3.73 1.07 -3.37
CA ARG A 145 -4.74 0.16 -3.92
C ARG A 145 -6.15 0.58 -3.53
N MET A 146 -6.35 0.99 -2.28
CA MET A 146 -7.65 1.49 -1.82
C MET A 146 -8.00 2.83 -2.46
N ALA A 147 -7.03 3.74 -2.60
CA ALA A 147 -7.19 5.01 -3.31
C ALA A 147 -7.57 4.80 -4.79
N ALA A 148 -6.92 3.87 -5.50
CA ALA A 148 -7.28 3.50 -6.87
C ALA A 148 -8.72 2.95 -6.97
N ARG A 149 -9.18 2.18 -5.98
CA ARG A 149 -10.58 1.72 -5.90
C ARG A 149 -11.54 2.90 -5.68
N LEU A 150 -11.16 3.90 -4.89
CA LEU A 150 -11.96 5.12 -4.69
C LEU A 150 -11.97 6.01 -5.94
N ALA A 151 -10.88 6.07 -6.71
CA ALA A 151 -10.80 6.86 -7.94
C ALA A 151 -11.89 6.47 -8.94
N GLY A 152 -12.23 5.17 -9.03
CA GLY A 152 -13.34 4.69 -9.87
C GLY A 152 -14.72 5.22 -9.45
N LEU A 153 -14.88 5.73 -8.22
CA LEU A 153 -16.11 6.31 -7.69
C LEU A 153 -16.06 7.85 -7.62
N TYR A 154 -14.87 8.40 -7.38
CA TYR A 154 -14.64 9.82 -7.09
C TYR A 154 -13.56 10.42 -8.01
N GLY A 155 -13.65 10.20 -9.32
CA GLY A 155 -12.64 10.63 -10.30
C GLY A 155 -12.38 12.14 -10.42
N ARG A 156 -13.03 12.97 -9.59
CA ARG A 156 -12.75 14.40 -9.43
C ARG A 156 -11.75 14.71 -8.31
N VAL A 157 -11.47 13.74 -7.44
CA VAL A 157 -10.48 13.83 -6.37
C VAL A 157 -9.15 13.37 -6.95
N ASP A 158 -8.09 14.14 -6.73
CA ASP A 158 -6.74 13.80 -7.18
C ASP A 158 -6.14 12.64 -6.38
N GLY A 159 -5.01 12.09 -6.87
CA GLY A 159 -4.37 10.92 -6.26
C GLY A 159 -3.91 11.15 -4.82
N GLU A 160 -3.36 12.33 -4.53
CA GLU A 160 -2.99 12.72 -3.17
C GLU A 160 -4.21 12.78 -2.24
N GLY A 161 -5.28 13.46 -2.65
CA GLY A 161 -6.51 13.58 -1.87
C GLY A 161 -7.17 12.23 -1.59
N LEU A 162 -7.12 11.29 -2.53
CA LEU A 162 -7.59 9.92 -2.32
C LEU A 162 -6.72 9.15 -1.31
N ILE A 163 -5.40 9.31 -1.37
CA ILE A 163 -4.47 8.70 -0.40
C ILE A 163 -4.73 9.27 1.00
N ASP A 164 -4.90 10.59 1.11
CA ASP A 164 -5.18 11.28 2.37
C ASP A 164 -6.52 10.87 2.96
N ALA A 165 -7.56 10.73 2.13
CA ALA A 165 -8.85 10.23 2.55
C ALA A 165 -8.75 8.81 3.14
N VAL A 166 -7.96 7.93 2.51
CA VAL A 166 -7.71 6.58 3.04
C VAL A 166 -6.92 6.64 4.35
N ALA A 167 -5.89 7.49 4.43
CA ALA A 167 -5.08 7.62 5.65
C ALA A 167 -5.91 8.13 6.83
N LEU A 168 -6.76 9.14 6.59
CA LEU A 168 -7.69 9.66 7.58
C LEU A 168 -8.74 8.61 7.98
N ALA A 169 -9.31 7.88 7.01
CA ALA A 169 -10.23 6.78 7.27
C ALA A 169 -9.60 5.68 8.13
N GLN A 170 -8.34 5.33 7.90
CA GLN A 170 -7.60 4.36 8.73
C GLN A 170 -7.41 4.86 10.16
N LYS A 171 -7.08 6.15 10.32
CA LYS A 171 -6.92 6.78 11.64
C LYS A 171 -8.25 6.80 12.41
N THR A 172 -9.33 7.22 11.74
CA THR A 172 -10.69 7.25 12.30
C THR A 172 -11.16 5.84 12.63
N GLY A 173 -10.98 4.89 11.71
CA GLY A 173 -11.32 3.48 11.91
C GLY A 173 -10.65 2.87 13.13
N ARG A 174 -9.33 3.05 13.27
CA ARG A 174 -8.60 2.57 14.47
C ARG A 174 -9.14 3.18 15.77
N ARG A 175 -9.43 4.48 15.78
CA ARG A 175 -9.98 5.17 16.97
C ARG A 175 -11.33 4.59 17.41
N HIS A 176 -12.14 4.10 16.47
CA HIS A 176 -13.50 3.63 16.73
C HIS A 176 -13.68 2.10 16.64
N GLY A 177 -12.59 1.34 16.47
CA GLY A 177 -12.60 -0.12 16.32
C GLY A 177 -13.16 -0.61 14.97
N LEU A 178 -13.16 0.25 13.95
CA LEU A 178 -13.61 -0.03 12.58
C LEU A 178 -12.42 -0.15 11.62
N SER A 179 -11.64 -1.23 11.75
CA SER A 179 -10.33 -1.37 11.09
C SER A 179 -10.29 -2.33 9.90
N THR A 180 -11.39 -3.02 9.57
CA THR A 180 -11.41 -3.93 8.41
C THR A 180 -11.32 -3.16 7.09
N GLN A 181 -10.88 -3.81 6.01
CA GLN A 181 -10.78 -3.16 4.69
C GLN A 181 -12.12 -2.59 4.21
N GLY A 182 -13.23 -3.28 4.47
CA GLY A 182 -14.57 -2.80 4.12
C GLY A 182 -14.99 -1.57 4.90
N GLN A 183 -14.68 -1.53 6.20
CA GLN A 183 -14.95 -0.41 7.08
C GLN A 183 -14.11 0.81 6.72
N VAL A 184 -12.80 0.65 6.55
CA VAL A 184 -11.91 1.74 6.12
C VAL A 184 -12.36 2.29 4.77
N PHE A 185 -12.74 1.43 3.82
CA PHE A 185 -13.28 1.88 2.54
C PHE A 185 -14.56 2.69 2.70
N LEU A 186 -15.50 2.25 3.55
CA LEU A 186 -16.72 3.01 3.84
C LEU A 186 -16.41 4.38 4.47
N LEU A 187 -15.51 4.45 5.44
CA LEU A 187 -15.09 5.71 6.06
C LEU A 187 -14.40 6.65 5.05
N ALA A 188 -13.57 6.11 4.17
CA ALA A 188 -12.91 6.89 3.12
C ALA A 188 -13.92 7.48 2.13
N ARG A 189 -14.99 6.73 1.79
CA ARG A 189 -16.08 7.25 0.97
C ARG A 189 -16.77 8.44 1.63
N TYR A 190 -17.03 8.36 2.93
CA TYR A 190 -17.58 9.48 3.69
C TYR A 190 -16.68 10.72 3.59
N ILE A 191 -15.37 10.54 3.74
CA ILE A 191 -14.39 11.64 3.65
C ILE A 191 -14.34 12.24 2.24
N CYS A 192 -14.28 11.40 1.19
CA CYS A 192 -14.26 11.87 -0.19
C CYS A 192 -15.55 12.63 -0.57
N GLU A 193 -16.69 12.24 -0.01
CA GLU A 193 -17.98 12.77 -0.43
C GLU A 193 -18.41 14.01 0.36
N PHE A 194 -18.05 14.07 1.65
CA PHE A 194 -18.55 15.09 2.59
C PHE A 194 -17.44 15.89 3.26
N GLY A 195 -16.17 15.60 2.94
CA GLY A 195 -15.00 16.29 3.47
C GLY A 195 -14.35 15.59 4.68
N PRO A 196 -13.11 16.00 5.03
CA PRO A 196 -12.30 15.35 6.07
C PRO A 196 -12.94 15.43 7.46
N ASP A 197 -13.64 16.52 7.76
CA ASP A 197 -14.20 16.78 9.10
C ASP A 197 -15.63 16.25 9.28
N ILE A 198 -16.11 15.37 8.39
CA ILE A 198 -17.50 14.90 8.41
C ILE A 198 -17.88 14.23 9.73
N PHE A 199 -16.93 13.53 10.35
CA PHE A 199 -17.14 12.81 11.60
C PHE A 199 -17.13 13.72 12.85
N GLU A 200 -16.69 14.97 12.71
CA GLU A 200 -16.84 16.02 13.71
C GLU A 200 -18.09 16.89 13.45
N ARG A 201 -18.41 17.15 12.18
CA ARG A 201 -19.48 18.08 11.76
C ARG A 201 -20.88 17.46 11.86
N ASP A 202 -21.06 16.21 11.45
CA ASP A 202 -22.37 15.55 11.47
C ASP A 202 -22.56 14.73 12.76
N ARG A 203 -23.28 15.31 13.74
CA ARG A 203 -23.54 14.68 15.05
C ARG A 203 -24.12 13.28 14.95
N ARG A 204 -24.96 13.00 13.96
CA ARG A 204 -25.58 11.66 13.79
C ARG A 204 -24.57 10.62 13.32
N THR A 205 -23.72 10.94 12.33
CA THR A 205 -22.64 10.05 11.88
C THR A 205 -21.60 9.86 12.99
N ALA A 206 -21.25 10.94 13.70
CA ALA A 206 -20.38 10.87 14.88
C ALA A 206 -20.95 9.96 15.97
N GLY A 207 -22.26 10.02 16.20
CA GLY A 207 -22.98 9.16 17.14
C GLY A 207 -22.84 7.68 16.81
N ILE A 208 -23.03 7.31 15.54
CA ILE A 208 -22.86 5.92 15.07
C ILE A 208 -21.43 5.43 15.33
N LEU A 209 -20.41 6.25 15.08
CA LEU A 209 -19.02 5.85 15.33
C LEU A 209 -18.69 5.63 16.81
N ARG A 210 -19.26 6.45 17.68
CA ARG A 210 -18.96 6.48 19.13
C ARG A 210 -19.78 5.49 19.95
N ASP A 211 -20.81 4.89 19.36
CA ASP A 211 -21.64 3.89 20.03
C ASP A 211 -20.83 2.61 20.30
N SER A 212 -20.20 2.56 21.48
CA SER A 212 -19.39 1.42 21.93
C SER A 212 -20.24 0.20 22.25
N ASP A 213 -21.51 0.39 22.54
CA ASP A 213 -22.44 -0.67 22.95
C ASP A 213 -22.95 -1.45 21.73
N ARG A 214 -22.84 -0.86 20.53
CA ARG A 214 -23.10 -1.54 19.26
C ARG A 214 -21.89 -2.28 18.71
N ALA A 215 -22.15 -3.50 18.27
CA ALA A 215 -21.21 -4.32 17.52
C ALA A 215 -20.68 -3.58 16.26
N HIS A 216 -19.40 -3.80 15.93
CA HIS A 216 -18.71 -3.11 14.83
C HIS A 216 -19.41 -3.26 13.48
N TRP A 217 -19.96 -4.45 13.18
CA TRP A 217 -20.66 -4.72 11.92
C TRP A 217 -22.00 -3.96 11.82
N LEU A 218 -22.69 -3.75 12.95
CA LEU A 218 -23.96 -3.02 12.97
C LEU A 218 -23.71 -1.52 12.74
N ARG A 219 -22.66 -0.97 13.37
CA ARG A 219 -22.23 0.42 13.09
C ARG A 219 -21.84 0.63 11.63
N GLU A 220 -21.15 -0.34 11.02
CA GLU A 220 -20.84 -0.31 9.59
C GLU A 220 -22.12 -0.31 8.72
N GLU A 221 -23.11 -1.12 9.09
CA GLU A 221 -24.40 -1.16 8.39
C GLU A 221 -25.18 0.15 8.53
N ASP A 222 -25.21 0.73 9.73
CA ASP A 222 -25.86 2.02 9.99
C ASP A 222 -25.22 3.15 9.17
N LEU A 223 -23.88 3.21 9.11
CA LEU A 223 -23.16 4.14 8.24
C LEU A 223 -23.54 3.90 6.77
N ARG A 224 -23.59 2.65 6.32
CA ARG A 224 -23.96 2.33 4.94
C ARG A 224 -25.38 2.80 4.60
N LYS A 225 -26.34 2.62 5.51
CA LYS A 225 -27.73 3.09 5.37
C LYS A 225 -27.86 4.60 5.44
N ARG A 226 -27.01 5.26 6.24
CA ARG A 226 -27.04 6.72 6.43
C ARG A 226 -26.48 7.49 5.24
N MET A 227 -25.47 6.97 4.55
CA MET A 227 -24.78 7.67 3.47
C MET A 227 -25.72 8.17 2.35
N PRO A 228 -26.67 7.38 1.80
CA PRO A 228 -27.63 7.89 0.81
C PRO A 228 -28.52 9.03 1.32
N VAL A 229 -29.00 8.93 2.57
CA VAL A 229 -29.83 9.97 3.20
C VAL A 229 -29.05 11.26 3.36
N MET A 230 -27.79 11.14 3.79
CA MET A 230 -26.92 12.30 3.95
C MET A 230 -26.58 12.94 2.61
N ARG A 231 -26.29 12.14 1.58
CA ARG A 231 -26.09 12.60 0.20
C ARG A 231 -27.27 13.40 -0.33
N ALA A 232 -28.51 12.95 -0.09
CA ALA A 232 -29.70 13.65 -0.53
C ALA A 232 -29.90 15.00 0.18
N ALA A 233 -29.48 15.11 1.44
CA ALA A 233 -29.56 16.33 2.22
C ALA A 233 -28.33 17.26 2.05
N TRP A 234 -27.29 16.80 1.36
CA TRP A 234 -26.02 17.50 1.26
C TRP A 234 -26.06 18.54 0.14
N THR A 235 -26.05 19.82 0.53
CA THR A 235 -26.07 20.97 -0.40
C THR A 235 -24.67 21.51 -0.73
N GLY A 236 -23.61 20.97 -0.10
CA GLY A 236 -22.24 21.27 -0.48
C GLY A 236 -21.87 20.46 -1.72
N GLY A 237 -21.30 21.08 -2.76
CA GLY A 237 -20.74 20.30 -3.86
C GLY A 237 -19.70 19.29 -3.36
N LEU A 238 -19.47 18.21 -4.11
CA LEU A 238 -18.33 17.31 -3.92
C LEU A 238 -17.07 18.16 -3.69
N SER A 239 -16.61 18.26 -2.45
CA SER A 239 -15.41 19.03 -2.15
C SER A 239 -14.23 18.31 -2.78
N ALA A 240 -13.68 18.90 -3.84
CA ALA A 240 -12.29 18.64 -4.16
C ALA A 240 -11.46 18.98 -2.92
N PRO A 241 -10.52 18.13 -2.48
CA PRO A 241 -9.59 18.52 -1.45
C PRO A 241 -8.70 19.61 -2.06
N GLY A 242 -8.89 20.87 -1.65
CA GLY A 242 -8.02 21.96 -2.11
C GLY A 242 -8.64 23.34 -2.32
N THR A 243 -9.95 23.54 -2.13
CA THR A 243 -10.49 24.91 -2.08
C THR A 243 -11.15 25.16 -0.74
N ALA A 244 -10.41 25.83 0.14
CA ALA A 244 -11.05 26.67 1.14
C ALA A 244 -12.06 27.54 0.38
N VAL A 245 -13.34 27.36 0.66
CA VAL A 245 -14.38 28.29 0.19
C VAL A 245 -14.16 29.57 0.99
N VAL A 246 -13.27 30.44 0.49
CA VAL A 246 -13.22 31.84 0.90
C VAL A 246 -14.54 32.43 0.42
N ARG A 247 -15.49 32.60 1.34
CA ARG A 247 -16.66 33.43 1.07
C ARG A 247 -16.17 34.88 1.04
N PRO A 248 -16.44 35.66 -0.02
CA PRO A 248 -16.24 37.09 0.06
C PRO A 248 -17.13 37.60 1.20
N ILE A 249 -16.52 38.37 2.11
CA ILE A 249 -17.25 39.19 3.06
C ILE A 249 -18.15 40.08 2.20
N GLN A 250 -19.47 39.99 2.38
CA GLN A 250 -20.35 41.04 1.88
C GLN A 250 -20.03 42.30 2.68
N GLU A 251 -19.18 43.15 2.12
CA GLU A 251 -19.22 44.57 2.44
C GLU A 251 -20.57 45.11 1.98
N GLY A 252 -21.34 45.61 2.93
CA GLY A 252 -22.60 46.24 2.60
C GLY A 252 -23.40 46.62 3.82
N SER A 253 -22.95 47.64 4.55
CA SER A 253 -23.81 48.67 5.15
C SER A 253 -22.96 49.80 5.72
N ARG A 254 -22.63 50.77 4.85
CA ARG A 254 -22.67 52.20 5.24
C ARG A 254 -24.05 52.72 4.82
N PRO A 255 -24.65 53.62 5.61
CA PRO A 255 -24.38 55.04 5.43
C PRO A 255 -23.34 55.60 6.40
#